data_AF-A0A930A3Z9-F1
#
_entry.id   AF-A0A930A3Z9-F1
#
_cell.length_a   1.000
_cell.length_b   1.000
_cell.length_c   1.000
_cell.angle_alpha   90.00
_cell.angle_beta   90.00
_cell.angle_gamma   90.00
#
_symmetry.space_group_name_H-M   'P 1'
#
loop_
_entity.id
_entity.type
_entity.pdbx_description
1 polymer ?
#
loop_
_entity_poly.entity_id
_entity_poly.type
_entity_poly.pdbx_seq_one_letter_code
_entity_poly.pdbx_strand_id
1 'polypeptide(L)'
;MSGLSLKYRLLKLILKLIGFKKYFNANERDMIAKARKSMDKTKIPVLSHSEINYEIKDFYGEKVVYITHKEPTKEVCLFLIGGGMLVHPRPNSIKKALEIAVESGRDMVIPYYPLCINHTIDEVFDWIYALYKSMLNTYSASNILITGSSSGATLALGLVSHINV
;
A
#
# COMPACT_ATOMS: atom_id res chain seq x y z
N MET A 1 -26.95 -33.72 1.03
CA MET A 1 -26.47 -32.95 -0.15
C MET A 1 -26.30 -31.50 0.28
N SER A 2 -25.16 -30.89 -0.06
CA SER A 2 -24.58 -29.72 0.64
C SER A 2 -25.54 -28.52 0.83
N GLY A 3 -25.77 -28.12 2.07
CA GLY A 3 -26.55 -26.93 2.49
C GLY A 3 -25.87 -25.59 2.21
N LEU A 4 -25.27 -25.44 1.03
CA LEU A 4 -24.58 -24.22 0.62
C LEU A 4 -25.55 -23.26 -0.07
N SER A 5 -25.53 -21.99 0.33
CA SER A 5 -26.42 -20.96 -0.23
C SER A 5 -26.23 -20.81 -1.74
N LEU A 6 -27.31 -20.40 -2.42
CA LEU A 6 -27.27 -20.14 -3.87
C LEU A 6 -26.19 -19.11 -4.24
N LYS A 7 -26.04 -18.07 -3.40
CA LYS A 7 -24.99 -17.04 -3.53
C LYS A 7 -23.59 -17.64 -3.46
N TYR A 8 -23.35 -18.55 -2.53
CA TYR A 8 -22.06 -19.25 -2.42
C TYR A 8 -21.79 -20.12 -3.65
N ARG A 9 -22.79 -20.86 -4.14
CA ARG A 9 -22.64 -21.70 -5.34
C ARG A 9 -22.27 -20.89 -6.56
N LEU A 10 -22.91 -19.72 -6.74
CA LEU A 10 -22.61 -18.78 -7.82
C LEU A 10 -21.19 -18.22 -7.67
N LEU A 11 -20.81 -17.73 -6.49
CA LEU A 11 -19.46 -17.24 -6.22
C LEU A 11 -18.40 -18.31 -6.48
N LYS A 12 -18.64 -19.54 -6.03
CA LYS A 12 -17.74 -20.69 -6.24
C LYS A 12 -17.55 -21.01 -7.72
N LEU A 13 -18.61 -20.91 -8.53
CA LEU A 13 -18.54 -21.11 -9.97
C LEU A 13 -17.71 -20.01 -10.64
N ILE A 14 -17.96 -18.75 -10.27
CA ILE A 14 -17.22 -17.58 -10.75
C ILE A 14 -15.73 -17.71 -10.41
N LEU A 15 -15.38 -18.03 -9.16
CA LEU A 15 -13.99 -18.21 -8.73
C LEU A 15 -13.26 -19.34 -9.46
N LYS A 16 -13.97 -20.43 -9.81
CA LYS A 16 -13.41 -21.52 -10.63
C LYS A 16 -13.15 -21.05 -12.07
N LEU A 17 -14.08 -20.32 -12.68
CA LEU A 17 -13.98 -19.84 -14.06
C LEU A 17 -12.87 -18.80 -14.23
N ILE A 18 -12.68 -17.91 -13.26
CA ILE A 18 -11.60 -16.91 -13.27
C ILE A 18 -10.22 -17.58 -13.06
N GLY A 19 -10.19 -18.87 -12.75
CA GLY A 19 -8.93 -19.60 -12.57
C GLY A 19 -8.15 -19.12 -11.34
N PHE A 20 -8.85 -18.66 -10.29
CA PHE A 20 -8.24 -18.10 -9.09
C PHE A 20 -7.18 -19.05 -8.49
N LYS A 21 -7.46 -20.37 -8.44
CA LYS A 21 -6.49 -21.38 -7.99
C LYS A 21 -5.23 -21.43 -8.85
N LYS A 22 -5.32 -21.21 -10.16
CA LYS A 22 -4.18 -21.21 -11.08
C LYS A 22 -3.27 -20.00 -10.85
N TYR A 23 -3.81 -18.90 -10.35
CA TYR A 23 -3.01 -17.73 -9.98
C TYR A 23 -2.11 -18.01 -8.78
N PHE A 24 -2.64 -18.64 -7.72
CA PHE A 24 -1.87 -18.97 -6.52
C PHE A 24 -0.99 -20.22 -6.66
N ASN A 25 -1.29 -21.09 -7.63
CA ASN A 25 -0.44 -22.23 -7.97
C ASN A 25 0.62 -21.90 -9.05
N ALA A 26 0.73 -20.63 -9.47
CA ALA A 26 1.78 -20.23 -10.40
C ALA A 26 3.15 -20.37 -9.71
N ASN A 27 4.17 -20.77 -10.47
CA ASN A 27 5.54 -20.75 -9.95
C ASN A 27 6.02 -19.30 -9.79
N GLU A 28 7.10 -19.13 -9.03
CA GLU A 28 7.69 -17.84 -8.73
C GLU A 28 7.99 -17.01 -9.98
N ARG A 29 8.60 -17.61 -11.01
CA ARG A 29 8.96 -16.93 -12.26
C ARG A 29 7.72 -16.33 -12.95
N ASP A 30 6.65 -17.10 -13.03
CA ASP A 30 5.38 -16.66 -13.64
C ASP A 30 4.71 -15.54 -12.82
N MET A 31 4.80 -15.61 -11.49
CA MET A 31 4.27 -14.57 -10.60
C MET A 31 5.04 -13.26 -10.79
N ILE A 32 6.37 -13.32 -10.77
CA ILE A 32 7.24 -12.14 -10.98
C ILE A 32 7.03 -11.56 -12.38
N ALA A 33 6.97 -12.38 -13.42
CA ALA A 33 6.75 -11.91 -14.80
C ALA A 33 5.40 -11.19 -14.95
N LYS A 34 4.33 -11.73 -14.33
CA LYS A 34 3.02 -11.06 -14.30
C LYS A 34 3.04 -9.77 -13.49
N ALA A 35 3.74 -9.74 -12.36
CA ALA A 35 3.89 -8.56 -11.54
C ALA A 35 4.58 -7.43 -12.32
N ARG A 36 5.74 -7.72 -12.94
CA ARG A 36 6.47 -6.77 -13.80
C ARG A 36 5.59 -6.22 -14.93
N LYS A 37 4.90 -7.09 -15.67
CA LYS A 37 3.96 -6.69 -16.72
C LYS A 37 2.81 -5.79 -16.22
N SER A 38 2.35 -6.02 -14.99
CA SER A 38 1.35 -5.15 -14.36
C SER A 38 1.94 -3.80 -13.97
N MET A 39 3.18 -3.77 -13.51
CA MET A 39 3.88 -2.55 -13.11
C MET A 39 4.25 -1.66 -14.28
N ASP A 40 4.57 -2.20 -15.46
CA ASP A 40 4.85 -1.40 -16.67
C ASP A 40 3.72 -0.43 -17.03
N LYS A 41 2.50 -0.77 -16.62
CA LYS A 41 1.29 0.04 -16.84
C LYS A 41 0.89 0.88 -15.63
N THR A 42 1.52 0.66 -14.49
CA THR A 42 1.18 1.33 -13.24
C THR A 42 1.95 2.64 -13.16
N LYS A 43 1.21 3.74 -13.21
CA LYS A 43 1.75 5.09 -13.02
C LYS A 43 1.21 5.66 -11.71
N ILE A 44 2.03 6.46 -11.03
CA ILE A 44 1.53 7.26 -9.91
C ILE A 44 0.58 8.31 -10.49
N PRO A 45 -0.69 8.36 -10.09
CA PRO A 45 -1.60 9.38 -10.59
C PRO A 45 -1.17 10.74 -10.07
N VAL A 46 -1.46 11.79 -10.82
CA VAL A 46 -1.43 13.17 -10.32
C VAL A 46 -2.86 13.55 -10.00
N LEU A 47 -3.15 13.78 -8.73
CA LEU A 47 -4.49 14.10 -8.25
C LEU A 47 -4.56 15.57 -7.85
N SER A 48 -5.76 16.14 -7.91
CA SER A 48 -6.04 17.51 -7.47
C SER A 48 -7.31 17.50 -6.63
N HIS A 49 -7.30 18.30 -5.57
CA HIS A 49 -8.43 18.51 -4.68
C HIS A 49 -8.35 19.93 -4.09
N SER A 50 -9.48 20.55 -3.76
CA SER A 50 -9.53 21.92 -3.26
C SER A 50 -8.79 22.09 -1.93
N GLU A 51 -8.86 21.08 -1.07
CA GLU A 51 -8.36 21.12 0.33
C GLU A 51 -6.99 20.48 0.53
N ILE A 52 -6.45 19.82 -0.49
CA ILE A 52 -5.26 18.97 -0.37
C ILE A 52 -4.13 19.48 -1.27
N ASN A 53 -2.91 19.44 -0.73
CA ASN A 53 -1.67 19.46 -1.49
C ASN A 53 -1.25 18.03 -1.81
N TYR A 54 -0.83 17.79 -3.05
CA TYR A 54 -0.43 16.48 -3.54
C TYR A 54 1.00 16.54 -4.07
N GLU A 55 1.91 15.79 -3.45
CA GLU A 55 3.32 15.78 -3.82
C GLU A 55 3.83 14.36 -4.00
N ILE A 56 4.75 14.18 -4.94
CA ILE A 56 5.50 12.93 -5.14
C ILE A 56 6.96 13.27 -4.90
N LYS A 57 7.58 12.64 -3.91
CA LYS A 57 9.00 12.85 -3.58
C LYS A 57 9.78 11.55 -3.73
N ASP A 58 11.06 11.68 -4.01
CA ASP A 58 12.02 10.58 -3.92
C ASP A 58 12.45 10.38 -2.46
N PHE A 59 12.51 9.11 -2.04
CA PHE A 59 13.07 8.69 -0.77
C PHE A 59 13.90 7.43 -1.01
N TYR A 60 15.22 7.55 -0.88
CA TYR A 60 16.19 6.46 -1.14
C TYR A 60 15.90 5.64 -2.40
N GLY A 61 15.74 6.33 -3.53
CA GLY A 61 15.56 5.69 -4.85
C GLY A 61 14.12 5.27 -5.19
N GLU A 62 13.20 5.32 -4.22
CA GLU A 62 11.79 5.00 -4.43
C GLU A 62 10.90 6.24 -4.29
N LYS A 63 9.65 6.15 -4.74
CA LYS A 63 8.69 7.26 -4.66
C LYS A 63 7.83 7.20 -3.40
N VAL A 64 7.49 8.35 -2.87
CA VAL A 64 6.50 8.50 -1.78
C VAL A 64 5.47 9.55 -2.20
N VAL A 65 4.21 9.18 -2.13
CA VAL A 65 3.09 10.10 -2.35
C VAL A 65 2.70 10.72 -1.02
N TYR A 66 2.70 12.05 -0.97
CA TYR A 66 2.24 12.84 0.15
C TYR A 66 0.92 13.50 -0.24
N ILE A 67 -0.11 13.25 0.56
CA ILE A 67 -1.43 13.86 0.47
C ILE A 67 -1.60 14.64 1.76
N THR A 68 -1.41 15.95 1.73
CA THR A 68 -1.40 16.79 2.94
C THR A 68 -2.49 17.84 2.86
N HIS A 69 -3.13 18.16 3.98
CA HIS A 69 -4.13 19.22 4.03
C HIS A 69 -3.47 20.59 3.86
N LYS A 70 -4.15 21.50 3.14
CA LYS A 70 -3.72 22.90 3.02
C LYS A 70 -3.84 23.62 4.36
N GLU A 71 -4.92 23.33 5.07
CA GLU A 71 -5.05 23.70 6.48
C GLU A 71 -4.22 22.74 7.33
N PRO A 72 -3.27 23.23 8.15
CA PRO A 72 -2.35 22.36 8.87
C PRO A 72 -3.06 21.38 9.82
N THR A 73 -2.74 20.09 9.69
CA THR A 73 -3.11 19.04 10.65
C THR A 73 -1.86 18.49 11.34
N LYS A 74 -2.02 18.01 12.57
CA LYS A 74 -0.94 17.35 13.31
C LYS A 74 -0.96 15.84 13.14
N GLU A 75 -1.99 15.30 12.50
CA GLU A 75 -2.26 13.88 12.38
C GLU A 75 -1.90 13.36 10.99
N VAL A 76 -1.18 12.24 10.96
CA VAL A 76 -0.74 11.63 9.70
C VAL A 76 -0.92 10.13 9.75
N CYS A 77 -1.08 9.53 8.57
CA CYS A 77 -1.14 8.10 8.38
C CYS A 77 -0.04 7.65 7.41
N LEU A 78 0.86 6.78 7.89
CA LEU A 78 1.74 6.00 7.04
C LEU A 78 0.93 4.81 6.51
N PHE A 79 0.45 4.93 5.27
CA PHE A 79 -0.47 3.97 4.68
C PHE A 79 0.23 3.02 3.70
N LEU A 80 0.52 1.80 4.19
CA LEU A 80 1.20 0.76 3.44
C LEU A 80 0.21 -0.04 2.58
N ILE A 81 0.07 0.33 1.31
CA ILE A 81 -0.86 -0.33 0.39
C ILE A 81 -0.26 -1.66 -0.09
N GLY A 82 -1.09 -2.72 -0.07
CA GLY A 82 -0.67 -4.07 -0.45
C GLY A 82 -0.55 -4.30 -1.96
N GLY A 83 0.07 -5.43 -2.27
CA GLY A 83 0.36 -5.87 -3.65
C GLY A 83 1.12 -7.19 -3.68
N GLY A 84 1.00 -7.99 -2.61
CA GLY A 84 1.87 -9.16 -2.39
C GLY A 84 3.34 -8.79 -2.15
N MET A 85 3.66 -7.51 -1.94
CA MET A 85 5.03 -6.97 -1.98
C MET A 85 5.72 -7.15 -3.35
N LEU A 86 4.94 -7.46 -4.40
CA LEU A 86 5.42 -7.68 -5.76
C LEU A 86 4.96 -6.59 -6.73
N VAL A 87 3.96 -5.78 -6.36
CA VAL A 87 3.48 -4.67 -7.18
C VAL A 87 3.22 -3.44 -6.34
N HIS A 88 3.47 -2.28 -6.94
CA HIS A 88 3.15 -0.98 -6.36
C HIS A 88 1.64 -0.68 -6.34
N PRO A 89 1.22 0.33 -5.55
CA PRO A 89 -0.16 0.77 -5.49
C PRO A 89 -0.73 1.14 -6.87
N ARG A 90 -1.99 0.76 -7.10
CA ARG A 90 -2.72 1.15 -8.32
C ARG A 90 -3.24 2.59 -8.20
N PRO A 91 -3.48 3.29 -9.32
CA PRO A 91 -4.05 4.64 -9.30
C PRO A 91 -5.34 4.78 -8.46
N ASN A 92 -6.24 3.79 -8.58
CA ASN A 92 -7.49 3.79 -7.81
C ASN A 92 -7.27 3.66 -6.29
N SER A 93 -6.19 2.99 -5.87
CA SER A 93 -5.83 2.89 -4.46
C SER A 93 -5.36 4.25 -3.92
N ILE A 94 -4.61 5.02 -4.72
CA ILE A 94 -4.19 6.39 -4.36
C ILE A 94 -5.39 7.33 -4.34
N LYS A 95 -6.30 7.22 -5.32
CA LYS A 95 -7.56 8.00 -5.30
C LYS A 95 -8.37 7.72 -4.03
N LYS A 96 -8.50 6.45 -3.65
CA LYS A 96 -9.18 6.07 -2.41
C LYS A 96 -8.44 6.59 -1.16
N ALA A 97 -7.11 6.58 -1.16
CA ALA A 97 -6.34 7.15 -0.06
C ALA A 97 -6.54 8.67 0.08
N LEU A 98 -6.69 9.40 -1.03
CA LEU A 98 -7.09 10.81 -1.02
C LEU A 98 -8.47 11.01 -0.39
N GLU A 99 -9.46 10.21 -0.80
CA GLU A 99 -10.81 10.25 -0.22
C GLU A 99 -10.77 10.01 1.31
N ILE A 100 -9.98 9.02 1.76
CA ILE A 100 -9.80 8.75 3.20
C ILE A 100 -9.08 9.91 3.91
N ALA A 101 -8.09 10.56 3.28
CA ALA A 101 -7.42 11.72 3.85
C ALA A 101 -8.42 12.83 4.17
N VAL A 102 -9.26 13.18 3.19
CA VAL A 102 -10.32 14.20 3.33
C VAL A 102 -11.33 13.81 4.39
N GLU A 103 -11.82 12.56 4.39
CA GLU A 103 -12.81 12.11 5.38
C GLU A 103 -12.26 12.05 6.81
N SER A 104 -10.97 11.76 6.97
CA SER A 104 -10.35 11.60 8.29
C SER A 104 -9.69 12.87 8.84
N GLY A 105 -9.43 13.88 8.00
CA GLY A 105 -8.64 15.05 8.38
C GLY A 105 -7.15 14.76 8.65
N ARG A 106 -6.67 13.58 8.23
CA ARG A 106 -5.28 13.14 8.41
C ARG A 106 -4.51 13.25 7.11
N ASP A 107 -3.28 13.73 7.21
CA ASP A 107 -2.34 13.63 6.11
C ASP A 107 -2.02 12.16 5.81
N MET A 108 -1.71 11.84 4.55
CA MET A 108 -1.30 10.50 4.14
C MET A 108 0.10 10.53 3.56
N VAL A 109 0.93 9.61 4.06
CA VAL A 109 2.23 9.27 3.50
C VAL A 109 2.14 7.86 2.94
N ILE A 110 2.20 7.74 1.62
CA ILE A 110 1.95 6.48 0.90
C ILE A 110 3.22 6.09 0.15
N PRO A 111 4.04 5.19 0.71
CA PRO A 111 5.26 4.75 0.05
C PRO A 111 4.97 3.80 -1.10
N TYR A 112 5.66 4.01 -2.21
CA TYR A 112 5.90 3.01 -3.23
C TYR A 112 7.18 2.26 -2.81
N TYR A 113 7.12 1.57 -1.67
CA TYR A 113 8.26 0.91 -1.04
C TYR A 113 8.96 -0.10 -1.97
N PRO A 114 10.26 -0.40 -1.73
CA PRO A 114 11.00 -1.37 -2.53
C PRO A 114 10.27 -2.72 -2.56
N LEU A 115 10.20 -3.37 -3.71
CA LEU A 115 9.44 -4.61 -3.87
C LEU A 115 10.31 -5.84 -3.63
N CYS A 116 9.73 -6.88 -3.05
CA CYS A 116 10.32 -8.19 -2.80
C CYS A 116 10.51 -9.03 -4.09
N ILE A 117 10.92 -8.36 -5.16
CA ILE A 117 11.35 -8.93 -6.43
C ILE A 117 12.87 -8.75 -6.56
N ASN A 118 13.37 -7.55 -6.25
CA ASN A 118 14.79 -7.21 -6.29
C ASN A 118 15.36 -6.97 -4.89
N HIS A 119 14.51 -6.96 -3.86
CA HIS A 119 14.87 -6.68 -2.47
C HIS A 119 14.41 -7.82 -1.57
N THR A 120 15.13 -7.99 -0.46
CA THR A 120 14.74 -8.85 0.66
C THR A 120 13.71 -8.15 1.53
N ILE A 121 12.98 -8.93 2.33
CA ILE A 121 12.01 -8.36 3.27
C ILE A 121 12.65 -7.44 4.31
N ASP A 122 13.89 -7.73 4.71
CA ASP A 122 14.65 -6.93 5.67
C ASP A 122 14.99 -5.55 5.09
N GLU A 123 15.45 -5.50 3.84
CA GLU A 123 15.69 -4.22 3.14
C GLU A 123 14.40 -3.38 3.02
N VAL A 124 13.25 -4.03 2.82
CA VAL A 124 11.95 -3.33 2.81
C VAL A 124 11.63 -2.77 4.19
N PHE A 125 11.85 -3.54 5.26
CA PHE A 125 11.64 -3.08 6.64
C PHE A 125 12.57 -1.92 7.01
N ASP A 126 13.85 -2.01 6.68
CA ASP A 126 14.83 -0.94 6.89
C ASP A 126 14.40 0.35 6.18
N TRP A 127 13.95 0.23 4.93
CA TRP A 127 13.49 1.36 4.14
C TRP A 127 12.24 2.02 4.74
N ILE A 128 11.20 1.24 5.10
CA ILE A 128 9.96 1.81 5.67
C ILE A 128 10.20 2.35 7.09
N TYR A 129 11.11 1.76 7.87
CA TYR A 129 11.51 2.28 9.17
C TYR A 129 12.27 3.60 9.03
N ALA A 130 13.15 3.73 8.04
CA ALA A 130 13.80 5.00 7.74
C ALA A 130 12.78 6.07 7.33
N LEU A 131 11.77 5.73 6.52
CA LEU A 131 10.70 6.65 6.17
C LEU A 131 9.91 7.08 7.42
N TYR A 132 9.53 6.14 8.28
CA TYR A 132 8.88 6.45 9.56
C TYR A 132 9.72 7.42 10.42
N LYS A 133 11.03 7.16 10.58
CA LYS A 133 11.93 8.06 11.30
C LYS A 133 11.97 9.46 10.68
N SER A 134 11.94 9.57 9.35
CA SER A 134 11.89 10.89 8.70
C SER A 134 10.61 11.65 9.00
N MET A 135 9.48 10.95 9.18
CA MET A 135 8.19 11.57 9.53
C MET A 135 8.21 12.15 10.96
N LEU A 136 9.03 11.60 11.87
CA LEU A 136 9.16 12.09 13.24
C LEU A 136 9.76 13.50 13.33
N ASN A 137 10.38 14.00 12.24
CA ASN A 137 10.83 15.40 12.16
C ASN A 137 9.68 16.40 12.07
N THR A 138 8.49 15.95 11.65
CA THR A 138 7.31 16.80 11.43
C THR A 138 6.15 16.42 12.37
N TYR A 139 5.96 15.14 12.64
CA TYR A 139 4.84 14.61 13.42
C TYR A 139 5.33 13.95 14.70
N SER A 140 4.63 14.16 15.82
CA SER A 140 4.90 13.37 17.02
C SER A 140 4.48 11.92 16.81
N ALA A 141 5.20 10.98 17.42
CA ALA A 141 4.89 9.55 17.30
C ALA A 141 3.43 9.22 17.66
N SER A 142 2.85 9.91 18.65
CA SER A 142 1.45 9.76 19.07
C SER A 142 0.43 10.10 17.99
N ASN A 143 0.83 10.87 16.97
CA ASN A 143 -0.05 11.35 15.91
C ASN A 143 0.18 10.62 14.58
N ILE A 144 1.12 9.67 14.53
CA ILE A 144 1.37 8.84 13.36
C ILE A 144 0.55 7.55 13.49
N LEU A 145 -0.50 7.44 12.70
CA LEU A 145 -1.19 6.17 12.45
C LEU A 145 -0.36 5.35 11.46
N ILE A 146 -0.09 4.08 11.79
CA ILE A 146 0.54 3.13 10.86
C ILE A 146 -0.48 2.06 10.52
N THR A 147 -0.82 1.92 9.23
CA THR A 147 -1.79 0.90 8.79
C THR A 147 -1.53 0.49 7.34
N GLY A 148 -2.27 -0.50 6.85
CA GLY A 148 -2.08 -1.02 5.50
C GLY A 148 -3.21 -1.92 5.02
N SER A 149 -3.05 -2.43 3.80
CA SER A 149 -3.98 -3.41 3.21
C SER A 149 -3.22 -4.67 2.78
N SER A 150 -3.81 -5.85 2.98
CA SER A 150 -3.22 -7.14 2.56
C SER A 150 -1.74 -7.26 2.98
N SER A 151 -0.82 -7.53 2.05
CA SER A 151 0.62 -7.60 2.34
C SER A 151 1.20 -6.32 2.95
N GLY A 152 0.63 -5.15 2.64
CA GLY A 152 1.04 -3.89 3.27
C GLY A 152 0.59 -3.78 4.73
N ALA A 153 -0.53 -4.43 5.10
CA ALA A 153 -0.89 -4.56 6.52
C ALA A 153 0.10 -5.47 7.28
N THR A 154 0.63 -6.51 6.62
CA THR A 154 1.73 -7.32 7.17
C THR A 154 2.97 -6.45 7.42
N LEU A 155 3.35 -5.59 6.48
CA LEU A 155 4.45 -4.63 6.69
C LEU A 155 4.13 -3.65 7.83
N ALA A 156 2.89 -3.18 7.95
CA ALA A 156 2.52 -2.24 9.02
C ALA A 156 2.68 -2.86 10.40
N LEU A 157 2.17 -4.08 10.59
CA LEU A 157 2.31 -4.83 11.84
C LEU A 157 3.77 -5.20 12.13
N GLY A 158 4.52 -5.59 11.10
CA GLY A 158 5.94 -5.88 11.21
C GLY A 158 6.75 -4.64 11.60
N LEU A 159 6.47 -3.48 11.01
CA LEU A 159 7.15 -2.22 11.32
C LEU A 159 6.93 -1.82 12.77
N VAL A 160 5.69 -1.88 13.27
CA VAL A 160 5.42 -1.59 14.69
C VAL A 160 6.18 -2.53 15.62
N SER A 161 6.35 -3.79 15.23
CA SER A 161 7.16 -4.77 15.99
C SER A 161 8.67 -4.54 15.85
N HIS A 162 9.11 -3.89 14.77
CA HIS A 162 10.51 -3.59 14.48
C HIS A 162 10.97 -2.28 15.13
N ILE A 163 10.04 -1.38 15.46
CA ILE A 163 10.33 -0.18 16.24
C ILE A 163 10.65 -0.61 17.67
N ASN A 164 11.94 -0.78 17.96
CA ASN A 164 12.43 -0.95 19.33
C ASN A 164 12.47 0.42 20.00
N VAL A 165 11.53 0.65 20.92
CA VAL A 165 11.55 1.77 21.88
C VAL A 165 12.42 1.39 23.08
#